data_AF-A0A2V6B7Q2-F1
#
_entry.id   AF-A0A2V6B7Q2-F1
#
_cell.length_a   1.000
_cell.length_b   1.000
_cell.length_c   1.000
_cell.angle_alpha   90.00
_cell.angle_beta   90.00
_cell.angle_gamma   90.00
#
_symmetry.space_group_name_H-M   'P 1'
#
loop_
_entity.id
_entity.type
_entity.pdbx_description
1 polymer ?
#
loop_
_entity_poly.entity_id
_entity_poly.type
_entity_poly.pdbx_seq_one_letter_code
_entity_poly.pdbx_strand_id
1 'polypeptide(L)'
;MATGFKPVRFTVLIGLAGIVVCGVAVFFTHRAAHGRTAEERAAYEIGEKAGEQAPRDAKLPTDAELNMIAQKYFEQQGSSDDQLRNPSPAGGLEARKQAFEKGYTDGFKKMHQQQ
;
A
#
# COMPACT_ATOMS: atom_id res chain seq x y z
N MET A 1 25.00 -4.38 -45.73
CA MET A 1 24.40 -5.58 -45.10
C MET A 1 22.97 -5.21 -44.70
N ALA A 2 22.00 -5.49 -45.57
CA ALA A 2 20.61 -5.17 -45.29
C ALA A 2 20.00 -6.30 -44.45
N THR A 3 20.00 -6.14 -43.13
CA THR A 3 19.24 -7.01 -42.24
C THR A 3 17.76 -6.82 -42.55
N GLY A 4 17.16 -7.83 -43.17
CA GLY A 4 15.77 -7.79 -43.65
C GLY A 4 14.82 -7.38 -42.53
N PHE A 5 14.18 -6.22 -42.71
CA PHE A 5 13.11 -5.74 -41.86
C PHE A 5 11.98 -6.77 -41.93
N LYS A 6 11.81 -7.56 -40.86
CA LYS A 6 10.72 -8.53 -40.74
C LYS A 6 9.56 -7.82 -40.06
N PRO A 7 8.58 -7.28 -40.82
CA PRO A 7 7.52 -6.44 -40.27
C PRO A 7 6.74 -7.17 -39.17
N VAL A 8 6.49 -8.48 -39.36
CA VAL A 8 5.81 -9.33 -38.36
C VAL A 8 6.50 -9.31 -37.00
N ARG A 9 7.85 -9.36 -36.96
CA ARG A 9 8.59 -9.33 -35.70
C ARG A 9 8.53 -7.97 -35.02
N PHE A 10 8.53 -6.90 -35.81
CA PHE A 10 8.36 -5.54 -35.31
C PHE A 10 6.95 -5.30 -34.75
N THR A 11 5.91 -5.75 -35.44
CA THR A 11 4.52 -5.61 -34.97
C THR A 11 4.30 -6.38 -33.66
N VAL A 12 4.87 -7.58 -33.53
CA VAL A 12 4.82 -8.37 -32.30
C VAL A 12 5.53 -7.66 -31.15
N LEU A 13 6.72 -7.09 -31.38
CA LEU A 13 7.45 -6.34 -30.35
C LEU A 13 6.71 -5.08 -29.89
N ILE A 14 6.11 -4.32 -30.82
CA ILE A 14 5.31 -3.13 -30.48
C ILE A 14 4.04 -3.52 -29.72
N GLY A 15 3.35 -4.59 -30.15
CA GLY A 15 2.18 -5.09 -29.45
C GLY A 15 2.50 -5.56 -28.03
N LEU A 16 3.60 -6.31 -27.85
CA LEU A 16 4.07 -6.76 -26.54
C LEU A 16 4.41 -5.57 -25.63
N ALA A 17 5.14 -4.58 -26.16
CA ALA A 17 5.46 -3.36 -25.41
C ALA A 17 4.20 -2.62 -24.97
N GLY A 18 3.20 -2.50 -25.86
CA GLY A 18 1.91 -1.90 -25.53
C GLY A 18 1.18 -2.65 -24.41
N ILE A 19 1.11 -3.98 -24.46
CA ILE A 19 0.49 -4.80 -23.42
C ILE A 19 1.21 -4.64 -22.08
N VAL A 20 2.54 -4.62 -22.08
CA VAL A 20 3.33 -4.43 -20.86
C VAL A 20 3.07 -3.04 -20.27
N VAL A 21 3.12 -1.98 -21.07
CA VAL A 21 2.88 -0.61 -20.59
C VAL A 21 1.45 -0.44 -20.08
N CYS A 22 0.45 -0.93 -20.81
CA CYS A 22 -0.96 -0.88 -20.39
C CYS A 22 -1.21 -1.73 -19.13
N GLY A 23 -0.63 -2.93 -19.06
CA GLY A 23 -0.73 -3.80 -17.89
C GLY A 23 -0.11 -3.17 -16.64
N VAL A 24 1.07 -2.55 -16.79
CA VAL A 24 1.74 -1.82 -15.72
C VAL A 24 0.90 -0.61 -15.29
N ALA A 25 0.40 0.20 -16.22
CA ALA A 25 -0.44 1.35 -15.91
C ALA A 25 -1.71 0.93 -15.16
N VAL A 26 -2.44 -0.05 -15.67
CA VAL A 26 -3.63 -0.60 -14.99
C VAL A 26 -3.27 -1.20 -13.64
N PHE A 27 -2.14 -1.89 -13.50
CA PHE A 27 -1.70 -2.42 -12.21
C PHE A 27 -1.42 -1.30 -11.19
N PHE A 28 -0.74 -0.23 -11.59
CA PHE A 28 -0.49 0.93 -10.73
C PHE A 28 -1.76 1.69 -10.39
N THR A 29 -2.66 1.91 -11.37
CA THR A 29 -3.95 2.59 -11.15
C THR A 29 -4.90 1.72 -10.33
N HIS A 30 -4.97 0.42 -10.57
CA HIS A 30 -5.76 -0.54 -9.79
C HIS A 30 -5.20 -0.69 -8.37
N ARG A 31 -3.87 -0.67 -8.18
CA ARG A 31 -3.25 -0.64 -6.86
C ARG A 31 -3.53 0.68 -6.12
N ALA A 32 -3.58 1.81 -6.84
CA ALA A 32 -3.98 3.08 -6.26
C ALA A 32 -5.49 3.11 -5.92
N ALA A 33 -6.34 2.49 -6.74
CA ALA A 33 -7.80 2.44 -6.55
C ALA A 33 -8.25 1.40 -5.50
N HIS A 34 -7.52 0.29 -5.33
CA HIS A 34 -7.79 -0.72 -4.30
C HIS A 34 -7.17 -0.42 -2.93
N GLY A 35 -6.74 0.82 -2.68
CA GLY A 35 -6.58 1.34 -1.31
C GLY A 35 -5.77 0.43 -0.39
N ARG A 36 -4.59 0.01 -0.83
CA ARG A 36 -3.59 -0.56 0.08
C ARG A 36 -2.24 0.03 -0.29
N THR A 37 -2.08 1.31 0.03
CA THR A 37 -0.73 1.87 0.19
C THR A 37 0.03 0.97 1.17
N ALA A 38 1.36 0.96 1.10
CA ALA A 38 2.12 0.07 1.98
C ALA A 38 1.90 0.42 3.46
N GLU A 39 1.67 1.71 3.73
CA GLU A 39 1.31 2.26 5.02
C GLU A 39 -0.06 1.73 5.48
N GLU A 40 -1.08 1.74 4.63
CA GLU A 40 -2.41 1.19 4.93
C GLU A 40 -2.36 -0.34 5.15
N ARG A 41 -1.53 -1.07 4.38
CA ARG A 41 -1.35 -2.51 4.54
C ARG A 41 -0.63 -2.86 5.85
N ALA A 42 0.45 -2.16 6.16
CA ALA A 42 1.18 -2.39 7.41
C ALA A 42 0.33 -2.00 8.62
N ALA A 43 -0.37 -0.87 8.55
CA ALA A 43 -1.28 -0.45 9.59
C ALA A 43 -2.42 -1.44 9.80
N TYR A 44 -2.95 -2.02 8.71
CA TYR A 44 -3.95 -3.10 8.79
C TYR A 44 -3.44 -4.32 9.54
N GLU A 45 -2.22 -4.79 9.24
CA GLU A 45 -1.63 -5.92 9.97
C GLU A 45 -1.39 -5.59 11.45
N ILE A 46 -0.99 -4.35 11.76
CA ILE A 46 -0.82 -3.88 13.14
C ILE A 46 -2.18 -3.80 13.85
N GLY A 47 -3.20 -3.26 13.18
CA GLY A 47 -4.57 -3.15 13.70
C GLY A 47 -5.22 -4.51 13.92
N GLU A 48 -5.00 -5.46 13.01
CA GLU A 48 -5.47 -6.85 13.16
C GLU A 48 -4.86 -7.52 14.39
N LYS A 49 -3.53 -7.43 14.56
CA LYS A 49 -2.84 -7.95 15.76
C LYS A 49 -3.27 -7.25 17.04
N ALA A 50 -3.51 -5.94 16.98
CA ALA A 50 -3.99 -5.18 18.11
C ALA A 50 -5.41 -5.59 18.50
N GLY A 51 -6.29 -5.80 17.53
CA GLY A 51 -7.65 -6.32 17.76
C GLY A 51 -7.66 -7.75 18.30
N GLU A 52 -6.74 -8.61 17.85
CA GLU A 52 -6.60 -9.97 18.38
C GLU A 52 -6.18 -10.00 19.87
N GLN A 53 -5.29 -9.09 20.26
CA GLN A 53 -4.82 -8.97 21.65
C GLN A 53 -5.78 -8.19 22.55
N ALA A 54 -6.69 -7.42 21.96
CA ALA A 54 -7.60 -6.57 22.70
C ALA A 54 -8.77 -7.38 23.28
N PRO A 55 -9.23 -7.06 24.51
CA PRO A 55 -10.46 -7.63 25.03
C PRO A 55 -11.66 -7.26 24.14
N ARG A 56 -12.72 -8.07 24.18
CA ARG A 56 -13.86 -7.97 23.24
C ARG A 56 -14.53 -6.59 23.20
N ASP A 57 -14.56 -5.89 24.33
CA ASP A 57 -15.13 -4.54 24.49
C ASP A 57 -14.08 -3.42 24.34
N ALA A 58 -12.89 -3.74 23.86
CA ALA A 58 -11.84 -2.74 23.67
C ALA A 58 -12.29 -1.70 22.64
N LYS A 59 -12.17 -0.44 23.06
CA LYS A 59 -12.39 0.69 22.18
C LYS A 59 -11.20 0.83 21.23
N LEU A 60 -11.48 1.26 20.00
CA LEU A 60 -10.44 1.75 19.10
C LEU A 60 -9.55 2.78 19.83
N PRO A 61 -8.22 2.75 19.63
CA PRO A 61 -7.34 3.76 20.17
C PRO A 61 -7.79 5.15 19.71
N THR A 62 -7.56 6.16 20.54
CA THR A 62 -7.85 7.56 20.19
C THR A 62 -6.97 8.03 19.03
N ASP A 63 -7.40 9.07 18.31
CA ASP A 63 -6.61 9.66 17.21
C ASP A 63 -5.19 10.04 17.65
N ALA A 64 -5.03 10.50 18.89
CA ALA A 64 -3.73 10.82 19.46
C ALA A 64 -2.84 9.57 19.61
N GLU A 65 -3.41 8.45 20.07
CA GLU A 65 -2.69 7.17 20.20
C GLU A 65 -2.35 6.58 18.83
N LEU A 66 -3.28 6.61 17.87
CA LEU A 66 -3.03 6.20 16.50
C LEU A 66 -1.93 7.03 15.84
N ASN A 67 -1.92 8.34 16.07
CA ASN A 67 -0.87 9.23 15.56
C ASN A 67 0.50 8.93 16.19
N MET A 68 0.55 8.58 17.48
CA MET A 68 1.80 8.13 18.13
C MET A 68 2.28 6.78 17.58
N ILE A 69 1.37 5.84 17.33
CA ILE A 69 1.70 4.53 16.74
C ILE A 69 2.21 4.71 15.30
N ALA A 70 1.54 5.55 14.51
CA ALA A 70 1.95 5.90 13.16
C ALA A 70 3.34 6.57 13.16
N GLN A 71 3.59 7.51 14.08
CA GLN A 71 4.89 8.16 14.21
C GLN A 71 6.00 7.15 14.51
N LYS A 72 5.81 6.28 15.50
CA LYS A 72 6.78 5.21 15.82
C LYS A 72 7.03 4.29 14.62
N TYR A 73 5.97 3.95 13.88
CA TYR A 73 6.08 3.15 12.67
C TYR A 73 6.92 3.86 11.60
N PHE A 74 6.70 5.15 11.36
CA PHE A 74 7.47 5.92 10.38
C PHE A 74 8.92 6.16 10.81
N GLU A 75 9.19 6.33 12.11
CA GLU A 75 10.55 6.43 12.65
C GLU A 75 11.32 5.10 12.50
N GLN A 76 10.65 3.97 12.73
CA GLN A 76 11.20 2.63 12.50
C GLN A 76 11.40 2.35 11.00
N GLN A 77 10.44 2.74 10.16
CA GLN A 77 10.50 2.56 8.72
C GLN A 77 11.53 3.48 8.06
N GLY A 78 11.74 4.69 8.58
CA GLY A 78 12.80 5.61 8.14
C GLY A 78 14.21 5.18 8.57
N SER A 79 14.31 4.35 9.62
CA SER A 79 15.55 3.69 10.04
C SER A 79 15.79 2.36 9.30
N SER A 80 14.79 1.86 8.58
CA SER A 80 14.85 0.61 7.83
C SER A 80 15.04 0.88 6.33
N ASP A 81 15.74 0.00 5.63
CA ASP A 81 15.97 0.06 4.17
C ASP A 81 14.67 0.04 3.32
N ASP A 82 13.51 -0.12 3.97
CA ASP A 82 12.17 -0.14 3.37
C ASP A 82 11.74 1.20 2.74
N GLN A 83 12.45 2.30 3.03
CA GLN A 83 12.23 3.59 2.38
C GLN A 83 12.48 3.55 0.85
N LEU A 84 13.38 2.67 0.39
CA LEU A 84 13.63 2.44 -1.05
C LEU A 84 12.48 1.70 -1.75
N ARG A 85 11.65 0.98 -0.98
CA ARG A 85 10.59 0.11 -1.50
C ARG A 85 9.23 0.80 -1.60
N ASN A 86 9.04 1.89 -0.87
CA ASN A 86 7.79 2.64 -0.81
C ASN A 86 8.02 4.12 -1.15
N PRO A 87 7.86 4.51 -2.42
CA PRO A 87 7.89 5.92 -2.77
C PRO A 87 6.82 6.66 -1.96
N SER A 88 7.18 7.83 -1.42
CA SER A 88 6.26 8.68 -0.67
C SER A 88 4.96 8.88 -1.48
N PRO A 89 3.78 8.67 -0.87
CA PRO A 89 2.54 8.93 -1.57
C PRO A 89 2.47 10.40 -1.98
N ALA A 90 1.84 10.66 -3.12
CA ALA A 90 1.52 12.02 -3.56
C ALA A 90 0.62 12.66 -2.49
N GLY A 91 1.19 13.54 -1.66
CA GLY A 91 0.53 14.10 -0.48
C GLY A 91 1.38 14.13 0.79
N GLY A 92 2.58 13.56 0.78
CA GLY A 92 3.55 13.72 1.87
C GLY A 92 3.17 12.98 3.16
N LEU A 93 3.60 13.52 4.31
CA LEU A 93 3.47 12.87 5.62
C LEU A 93 2.00 12.74 6.07
N GLU A 94 1.15 13.72 5.76
CA GLU A 94 -0.27 13.67 6.15
C GLU A 94 -1.03 12.57 5.43
N ALA A 95 -0.81 12.41 4.13
CA ALA A 95 -1.42 11.33 3.35
C ALA A 95 -0.99 9.94 3.88
N ARG A 96 0.26 9.79 4.33
CA ARG A 96 0.74 8.56 5.00
C ARG A 96 0.04 8.31 6.32
N LYS A 97 -0.12 9.34 7.16
CA LYS A 97 -0.83 9.24 8.44
C LYS A 97 -2.28 8.83 8.25
N GLN A 98 -2.97 9.47 7.30
CA GLN A 98 -4.37 9.16 7.00
C GLN A 98 -4.54 7.74 6.44
N ALA A 99 -3.63 7.30 5.58
CA ALA A 99 -3.64 5.92 5.09
C ALA A 99 -3.35 4.90 6.20
N PHE A 100 -2.44 5.23 7.12
CA PHE A 100 -2.15 4.40 8.30
C PHE A 100 -3.36 4.29 9.23
N GLU A 101 -3.99 5.41 9.58
CA GLU A 101 -5.17 5.44 10.45
C GLU A 101 -6.32 4.60 9.88
N LYS A 102 -6.58 4.76 8.58
CA LYS A 102 -7.59 3.99 7.85
C LYS A 102 -7.29 2.49 7.88
N GLY A 103 -6.05 2.11 7.55
CA GLY A 103 -5.63 0.72 7.55
C GLY A 103 -5.73 0.06 8.93
N TYR A 104 -5.24 0.75 9.96
CA TYR A 104 -5.33 0.29 11.35
C TYR A 104 -6.77 0.07 11.78
N THR A 105 -7.63 1.05 11.50
CA THR A 105 -9.04 0.99 11.89
C THR A 105 -9.75 -0.17 11.20
N ASP A 106 -9.51 -0.40 9.91
CA ASP A 106 -10.09 -1.52 9.17
C ASP A 106 -9.60 -2.89 9.68
N GLY A 107 -8.31 -3.00 10.00
CA GLY A 107 -7.73 -4.23 10.58
C GLY A 107 -8.28 -4.54 11.96
N PHE A 108 -8.35 -3.53 12.83
CA PHE A 108 -8.91 -3.66 14.17
C PHE A 108 -10.40 -4.01 14.11
N LYS A 109 -11.18 -3.28 13.30
CA LYS A 109 -12.62 -3.55 13.14
C LYS A 109 -12.89 -4.95 12.61
N LYS A 110 -12.08 -5.48 11.67
CA LYS A 110 -12.27 -6.84 11.18
C LYS A 110 -12.30 -7.87 12.32
N MET A 111 -11.38 -7.77 13.29
CA MET A 111 -11.32 -8.70 14.41
C MET A 111 -12.49 -8.54 15.39
N HIS A 112 -13.08 -7.34 15.45
CA HIS A 112 -14.26 -7.06 16.27
C HIS A 112 -15.60 -7.19 15.51
N GLN A 113 -15.59 -7.30 14.17
CA GLN A 113 -16.78 -7.46 13.30
C GLN A 113 -17.09 -8.92 12.93
N GLN A 114 -16.18 -9.88 13.18
CA GLN A 114 -16.42 -11.29 12.83
C GLN A 114 -17.43 -12.03 13.74
N GLN A 115 -18.29 -11.31 14.47
CA GLN A 115 -19.50 -11.83 15.14
C GLN A 115 -20.66 -10.82 15.00
#